data_AF-A0A3E0KNT4-F1
#
_entry.id   AF-A0A3E0KNT4-F1
#
_cell.length_a   1.000
_cell.length_b   1.000
_cell.length_c   1.000
_cell.angle_alpha   90.00
_cell.angle_beta   90.00
_cell.angle_gamma   90.00
#
_symmetry.space_group_name_H-M   'P 1'
#
loop_
_entity.id
_entity.type
_entity.pdbx_description
1 polymer ?
#
loop_
_entity_poly.entity_id
_entity_poly.type
_entity_poly.pdbx_seq_one_letter_code
_entity_poly.pdbx_strand_id
1 'polypeptide(L)'
;MARGLGAALVLAAAGMIGAVVARAYQDRPRVLRALQSALTMLRTEIVYAGTPLPEALAQVARRTPAPADSFFAAVANALNSRPGLTAAEAWREALANSPAWPLTADDEAVLLDLGGCLGRSDAADQEKHLG
;
A
#
# COMPACT_ATOMS: atom_id res chain seq x y z
N MET A 1 -44.79 1.63 -26.84
CA MET A 1 -43.37 2.05 -26.99
C MET A 1 -42.68 2.32 -25.65
N ALA A 2 -43.29 3.00 -24.67
CA ALA A 2 -42.64 3.33 -23.38
C ALA A 2 -42.18 2.13 -22.51
N ARG A 3 -42.83 0.96 -22.59
CA ARG A 3 -42.50 -0.21 -21.74
C ARG A 3 -41.13 -0.85 -22.04
N GLY A 4 -40.68 -0.83 -23.29
CA GLY A 4 -39.37 -1.40 -23.67
C GLY A 4 -38.19 -0.53 -23.23
N LEU A 5 -38.40 0.79 -23.15
CA LEU A 5 -37.36 1.75 -22.76
C LEU A 5 -37.03 1.64 -21.25
N GLY A 6 -38.06 1.46 -20.41
CA GLY A 6 -37.88 1.23 -18.98
C GLY A 6 -37.14 -0.08 -18.69
N ALA A 7 -37.48 -1.16 -19.40
CA ALA A 7 -36.79 -2.43 -19.26
C ALA A 7 -35.31 -2.35 -19.70
N ALA A 8 -35.03 -1.66 -20.80
CA ALA A 8 -33.66 -1.44 -21.27
C ALA A 8 -32.81 -0.62 -20.27
N LEU A 9 -33.40 0.41 -19.65
CA LEU A 9 -32.74 1.23 -18.62
C LEU A 9 -32.39 0.41 -17.37
N VAL A 10 -33.31 -0.44 -16.88
CA VAL A 10 -33.06 -1.29 -15.72
C VAL A 10 -31.97 -2.32 -16.01
N LEU A 11 -31.98 -2.93 -17.20
CA LEU A 11 -30.93 -3.89 -17.61
C LEU A 11 -29.56 -3.22 -17.76
N ALA A 12 -29.51 -2.01 -18.34
CA ALA A 12 -28.27 -1.25 -18.46
C ALA A 12 -27.71 -0.84 -17.09
N ALA A 13 -28.57 -0.36 -16.19
CA ALA A 13 -28.17 0.00 -14.82
C ALA A 13 -27.66 -1.21 -14.03
N ALA A 14 -28.36 -2.34 -14.09
CA ALA A 14 -27.93 -3.58 -13.44
C ALA A 14 -26.61 -4.10 -14.03
N GLY A 15 -26.42 -4.03 -15.35
CA GLY A 15 -25.18 -4.41 -16.01
C GLY A 15 -24.00 -3.52 -15.63
N MET A 16 -24.20 -2.20 -15.53
CA MET A 16 -23.18 -1.26 -15.06
C MET A 16 -22.80 -1.52 -13.60
N ILE A 17 -23.79 -1.73 -12.71
CA ILE A 17 -23.54 -2.06 -11.30
C ILE A 17 -22.78 -3.38 -11.19
N GLY A 18 -23.20 -4.41 -11.93
CA GLY A 18 -22.52 -5.71 -11.98
C GLY A 18 -21.08 -5.61 -12.47
N ALA A 19 -20.83 -4.81 -13.51
CA ALA A 19 -19.49 -4.57 -14.03
C ALA A 19 -18.59 -3.82 -13.03
N VAL A 20 -19.13 -2.81 -12.33
CA VAL A 20 -18.40 -2.07 -11.29
C VAL A 20 -18.02 -2.98 -10.13
N VAL A 21 -18.96 -3.81 -9.65
CA VAL A 21 -18.71 -4.77 -8.56
C VAL A 21 -17.67 -5.81 -8.99
N ALA A 22 -17.82 -6.42 -10.17
CA ALA A 22 -16.87 -7.40 -10.67
C ALA A 22 -15.44 -6.84 -10.80
N ARG A 23 -15.31 -5.58 -11.20
CA ARG A 23 -14.01 -4.90 -11.32
C ARG A 23 -13.37 -4.64 -9.94
N ALA A 24 -14.16 -4.19 -8.96
CA ALA A 24 -13.70 -4.07 -7.57
C ALA A 24 -13.20 -5.42 -6.99
N TYR A 25 -13.87 -6.53 -7.32
CA TYR A 25 -13.44 -7.88 -6.93
C TYR A 25 -12.13 -8.35 -7.60
N GLN A 26 -11.76 -7.80 -8.75
CA GLN A 26 -10.52 -8.14 -9.45
C GLN A 26 -9.34 -7.25 -9.03
N ASP A 27 -9.60 -5.97 -8.73
CA ASP A 27 -8.57 -4.99 -8.42
C ASP A 27 -7.96 -5.21 -7.03
N ARG A 28 -8.78 -5.53 -6.01
CA ARG A 28 -8.30 -5.79 -4.63
C ARG A 28 -7.26 -6.94 -4.56
N PRO A 29 -7.52 -8.16 -5.08
CA PRO A 29 -6.53 -9.23 -5.07
C PRO A 29 -5.25 -8.90 -5.85
N ARG A 30 -5.34 -8.02 -6.86
CA ARG A 30 -4.17 -7.57 -7.63
C ARG A 30 -3.27 -6.69 -6.76
N VAL A 31 -3.86 -5.72 -6.05
CA VAL A 31 -3.13 -4.82 -5.15
C VAL A 31 -2.53 -5.57 -3.95
N LEU A 32 -3.28 -6.49 -3.35
CA LEU A 32 -2.77 -7.33 -2.25
C LEU A 32 -1.56 -8.18 -2.68
N ARG A 33 -1.59 -8.76 -3.89
CA ARG A 33 -0.43 -9.49 -4.45
C ARG A 33 0.77 -8.57 -4.68
N ALA A 34 0.53 -7.36 -5.20
CA ALA A 34 1.60 -6.37 -5.38
C ALA A 34 2.24 -5.99 -4.04
N LEU A 35 1.42 -5.71 -3.00
CA LEU A 35 1.88 -5.42 -1.64
C LEU A 35 2.67 -6.57 -1.04
N GLN A 36 2.17 -7.80 -1.14
CA GLN A 36 2.87 -8.98 -0.62
C GLN A 36 4.24 -9.17 -1.29
N SER A 37 4.31 -9.02 -2.62
CA SER A 37 5.57 -9.09 -3.36
C SER A 37 6.53 -7.97 -2.94
N ALA A 38 6.02 -6.74 -2.79
CA ALA A 38 6.79 -5.57 -2.39
C ALA A 38 7.35 -5.70 -0.97
N LEU A 39 6.54 -6.15 -0.01
CA LEU A 39 6.95 -6.41 1.37
C LEU A 39 8.00 -7.53 1.47
N THR A 40 7.88 -8.56 0.62
CA THR A 40 8.90 -9.62 0.53
C THR A 40 10.22 -9.06 0.02
N MET A 41 10.18 -8.23 -1.02
CA MET A 41 11.37 -7.54 -1.55
C MET A 41 11.99 -6.62 -0.50
N LEU A 42 11.17 -5.81 0.18
CA LEU A 42 11.63 -4.92 1.25
C LEU A 42 12.34 -5.68 2.36
N ARG A 43 11.78 -6.83 2.79
CA ARG A 43 12.44 -7.72 3.75
C ARG A 43 13.80 -8.17 3.25
N THR A 44 13.93 -8.55 1.98
CA THR A 44 15.22 -9.00 1.42
C THR A 44 16.25 -7.87 1.41
N GLU A 45 15.87 -6.66 0.99
CA GLU A 45 16.76 -5.49 0.97
C GLU A 45 17.24 -5.13 2.38
N ILE A 46 16.34 -5.07 3.37
CA ILE A 46 16.70 -4.69 4.75
C ILE A 46 17.55 -5.79 5.43
N VAL A 47 17.15 -7.06 5.32
CA VAL A 47 17.80 -8.16 6.06
C VAL A 47 19.16 -8.53 5.46
N TYR A 48 19.31 -8.49 4.14
CA TYR A 48 20.51 -9.03 3.48
C TYR A 48 21.45 -7.95 2.93
N ALA A 49 20.92 -6.81 2.48
CA ALA A 49 21.75 -5.80 1.81
C ALA A 49 22.27 -4.71 2.78
N GLY A 50 21.77 -4.65 4.01
CA GLY A 50 22.12 -3.58 4.96
C GLY A 50 21.77 -2.19 4.43
N THR A 51 20.88 -2.12 3.44
CA THR A 51 20.49 -0.88 2.78
C THR A 51 19.65 -0.04 3.75
N PRO A 52 19.95 1.27 3.92
CA PRO A 52 19.13 2.18 4.71
C PRO A 52 17.65 2.08 4.31
N LEU A 53 16.76 2.03 5.31
CA LEU A 53 15.33 1.81 5.10
C LEU A 53 14.70 2.76 4.05
N PRO A 54 14.99 4.08 4.03
CA PRO A 54 14.42 4.98 3.02
C PRO A 54 14.84 4.62 1.58
N GLU A 55 16.08 4.16 1.39
CA GLU A 55 16.60 3.75 0.09
C GLU A 55 15.97 2.42 -0.36
N ALA A 56 15.86 1.45 0.55
CA ALA A 56 15.19 0.18 0.30
C ALA A 56 13.71 0.38 -0.09
N LEU A 57 13.00 1.27 0.61
CA LEU A 57 11.61 1.64 0.29
C LEU A 57 11.51 2.29 -1.10
N ALA A 58 12.43 3.19 -1.45
CA ALA A 58 12.44 3.83 -2.76
C ALA A 58 12.70 2.80 -3.89
N GLN A 59 13.57 1.82 -3.66
CA GLN A 59 13.83 0.72 -4.60
C GLN A 59 12.62 -0.19 -4.79
N VAL A 60 11.97 -0.56 -3.69
CA VAL A 60 10.73 -1.35 -3.70
C VAL A 60 9.62 -0.60 -4.43
N ALA A 61 9.47 0.70 -4.19
CA ALA A 61 8.48 1.53 -4.88
C ALA A 61 8.65 1.47 -6.40
N ARG A 62 9.88 1.64 -6.91
CA ARG A 62 10.17 1.57 -8.36
C ARG A 62 9.84 0.22 -9.01
N ARG A 63 9.85 -0.86 -8.23
CA ARG A 63 9.62 -2.24 -8.71
C ARG A 63 8.21 -2.75 -8.43
N THR A 64 7.40 -1.96 -7.73
CA THR A 64 6.04 -2.31 -7.36
C THR A 64 5.08 -1.79 -8.44
N PRO A 65 4.06 -2.56 -8.85
CA PRO A 65 3.03 -2.04 -9.74
C PRO A 65 2.09 -1.04 -9.04
N ALA A 66 1.62 -0.04 -9.79
CA ALA A 66 0.59 0.87 -9.31
C ALA A 66 -0.72 0.15 -8.91
N PRO A 67 -1.44 0.63 -7.87
CA PRO A 67 -1.15 1.85 -7.09
C PRO A 67 -0.23 1.65 -5.87
N ALA A 68 0.24 0.42 -5.61
CA ALA A 68 1.00 0.12 -4.40
C ALA A 68 2.40 0.76 -4.39
N ASP A 69 2.95 1.11 -5.56
CA ASP A 69 4.20 1.87 -5.69
C ASP A 69 4.18 3.21 -4.95
N SER A 70 3.08 3.96 -5.12
CA SER A 70 2.90 5.29 -4.56
C SER A 70 2.95 5.28 -3.03
N PHE A 71 2.43 4.22 -2.41
CA PHE A 71 2.49 4.00 -0.98
C PHE A 71 3.95 3.92 -0.50
N PHE A 72 4.76 3.01 -1.06
CA PHE A 72 6.17 2.86 -0.66
C PHE A 72 7.00 4.10 -0.97
N ALA A 73 6.73 4.77 -2.10
CA ALA A 73 7.38 6.03 -2.46
C ALA A 73 7.07 7.14 -1.44
N ALA A 74 5.83 7.22 -0.95
CA ALA A 74 5.42 8.19 0.06
C ALA A 74 6.15 7.94 1.39
N VAL A 75 6.27 6.68 1.83
CA VAL A 75 7.02 6.35 3.05
C VAL A 75 8.50 6.71 2.89
N ALA A 76 9.12 6.36 1.77
CA ALA A 76 10.52 6.69 1.49
C ALA A 76 10.76 8.20 1.52
N ASN A 77 9.91 8.97 0.83
CA ASN A 77 10.00 10.43 0.79
C ASN A 77 9.80 11.04 2.18
N ALA A 78 8.84 10.53 2.97
CA ALA A 78 8.59 11.00 4.32
C ALA A 78 9.83 10.87 5.22
N LEU A 79 10.48 9.70 5.19
CA LEU A 79 11.68 9.44 5.99
C LEU A 79 12.89 10.24 5.51
N ASN A 80 13.08 10.38 4.20
CA ASN A 80 14.18 11.18 3.66
C ASN A 80 14.04 12.68 3.94
N SER A 81 12.81 13.21 3.92
CA SER A 81 12.57 14.66 4.01
C SER A 81 12.44 15.17 5.43
N ARG A 82 12.23 14.28 6.42
CA ARG A 82 11.92 14.66 7.80
C ARG A 82 12.78 13.85 8.79
N PRO A 83 13.98 14.36 9.12
CA PRO A 83 14.85 13.74 10.12
C PRO A 83 14.12 13.59 11.47
N GLY A 84 14.26 12.43 12.10
CA GLY A 84 13.61 12.11 13.38
C GLY A 84 12.19 11.54 13.28
N LEU A 85 11.61 11.50 12.07
CA LEU A 85 10.36 10.78 11.82
C LEU A 85 10.61 9.28 11.87
N THR A 86 9.82 8.56 12.66
CA THR A 86 9.96 7.10 12.74
C THR A 86 9.37 6.40 11.51
N ALA A 87 9.88 5.21 11.20
CA ALA A 87 9.30 4.37 10.14
C ALA A 87 7.81 4.11 10.33
N ALA A 88 7.35 3.92 11.57
CA ALA A 88 5.95 3.68 11.89
C ALA A 88 5.05 4.92 11.63
N GLU A 89 5.56 6.13 11.89
CA GLU A 89 4.83 7.38 11.62
C GLU A 89 4.74 7.64 10.11
N ALA A 90 5.86 7.52 9.39
CA ALA A 90 5.90 7.68 7.95
C ALA A 90 4.95 6.69 7.24
N TRP A 91 4.92 5.44 7.70
CA TRP A 91 4.04 4.39 7.18
C TRP A 91 2.56 4.71 7.40
N ARG A 92 2.19 5.13 8.61
CA ARG A 92 0.82 5.51 8.96
C ARG A 92 0.35 6.71 8.15
N GLU A 93 1.20 7.72 8.00
CA GLU A 93 0.88 8.89 7.20
C GLU A 93 0.68 8.54 5.72
N ALA A 94 1.53 7.67 5.16
CA ALA A 94 1.38 7.21 3.78
C ALA A 94 0.10 6.38 3.55
N LEU A 95 -0.35 5.60 4.55
CA LEU A 95 -1.64 4.91 4.49
C LEU A 95 -2.80 5.89 4.55
N ALA A 96 -2.76 6.85 5.49
CA ALA A 96 -3.81 7.86 5.63
C ALA A 96 -3.95 8.77 4.39
N ASN A 97 -2.84 9.01 3.69
CA ASN A 97 -2.81 9.83 2.48
C ASN A 97 -2.87 9.01 1.17
N SER A 98 -2.97 7.68 1.24
CA SER A 98 -3.05 6.87 0.02
C SER A 98 -4.36 7.15 -0.71
N PRO A 99 -4.32 7.47 -2.01
CA PRO A 99 -5.53 7.66 -2.80
C PRO A 99 -6.34 6.35 -2.83
N ALA A 100 -7.66 6.45 -2.98
CA ALA A 100 -8.61 5.35 -2.93
C ALA A 100 -8.19 4.13 -3.78
N TRP A 101 -7.39 3.26 -3.17
CA TRP A 101 -7.01 1.93 -3.65
C TRP A 101 -8.07 0.93 -3.18
N PRO A 102 -8.20 -0.24 -3.82
CA PRO A 102 -9.32 -1.16 -3.58
C PRO A 102 -9.21 -1.94 -2.26
N LEU A 103 -8.47 -1.44 -1.27
CA LEU A 103 -8.31 -2.08 0.03
C LEU A 103 -9.48 -1.78 0.96
N THR A 104 -9.74 -2.71 1.87
CA THR A 104 -10.73 -2.57 2.94
C THR A 104 -10.05 -2.02 4.20
N ALA A 105 -10.86 -1.55 5.16
CA ALA A 105 -10.35 -1.12 6.46
C ALA A 105 -9.54 -2.21 7.19
N ASP A 106 -9.95 -3.48 7.05
CA ASP A 106 -9.22 -4.61 7.63
C ASP A 106 -7.84 -4.81 6.96
N ASP A 107 -7.76 -4.63 5.63
CA ASP A 107 -6.48 -4.70 4.92
C ASP A 107 -5.54 -3.57 5.38
N GLU A 108 -6.07 -2.36 5.54
CA GLU A 108 -5.30 -1.20 6.03
C GLU A 108 -4.85 -1.37 7.49
N ALA A 109 -5.68 -1.97 8.35
CA ALA A 109 -5.30 -2.30 9.72
C ALA A 109 -4.10 -3.27 9.76
N VAL A 110 -4.09 -4.30 8.91
CA VAL A 110 -2.94 -5.20 8.77
C VAL A 110 -1.69 -4.46 8.30
N LEU A 111 -1.84 -3.52 7.35
CA LEU A 111 -0.72 -2.70 6.90
C LEU A 111 -0.21 -1.75 8.00
N LEU A 112 -1.08 -1.20 8.85
CA LEU A 112 -0.69 -0.39 10.00
C LEU A 112 0.15 -1.19 11.00
N ASP A 113 -0.26 -2.42 11.33
CA ASP A 113 0.47 -3.31 12.23
C ASP A 113 1.87 -3.65 11.70
N LEU A 114 2.01 -3.82 10.38
CA LEU A 114 3.30 -4.00 9.72
C LEU A 114 4.20 -2.77 9.86
N GLY A 115 3.66 -1.57 9.70
CA GLY A 115 4.39 -0.32 9.95
C GLY A 115 4.91 -0.22 11.38
N GLY A 116 4.10 -0.64 12.36
CA GLY A 116 4.52 -0.73 13.75
C GLY A 116 5.68 -1.71 13.98
N CYS A 117 5.71 -2.84 13.26
CA CYS A 117 6.84 -3.77 13.31
C CYS A 117 8.14 -3.16 12.76
N LEU A 118 8.05 -2.41 11.65
CA LEU A 118 9.20 -1.73 11.04
C LEU A 118 9.79 -0.67 11.98
N GLY A 119 8.95 0.14 12.64
CA GLY A 119 9.41 1.14 13.60
C GLY A 119 10.14 0.55 14.81
N ARG A 120 9.70 -0.61 15.32
CA ARG A 120 10.41 -1.31 16.40
C ARG A 120 11.77 -1.85 15.95
N SER A 121 11.85 -2.36 14.71
CA SER A 121 13.11 -2.85 14.15
C SER A 121 14.12 -1.72 13.95
N ASP A 122 13.67 -0.59 13.43
CA ASP A 122 14.49 0.61 13.24
C ASP A 122 15.05 1.13 14.58
N ALA A 123 14.20 1.26 15.60
CA ALA A 123 14.63 1.64 16.94
C ALA A 123 15.65 0.66 17.56
N ALA A 124 15.41 -0.66 17.42
CA ALA A 124 16.33 -1.69 17.92
C ALA A 124 17.68 -1.70 17.19
N ASP A 125 17.71 -1.37 15.91
CA ASP A 125 18.98 -1.25 15.16
C ASP A 125 19.70 0.07 15.46
N GLN A 126 19.00 1.16 15.75
CA GLN A 126 19.61 2.41 16.24
C GLN A 126 20.29 2.22 17.59
N GLU A 127 19.66 1.50 18.53
CA GLU A 127 20.24 1.22 19.84
C GLU A 127 21.58 0.46 19.75
N LYS A 128 21.72 -0.48 18.79
CA LYS A 128 22.97 -1.23 18.59
C LYS A 128 24.14 -0.40 18.06
N HIS A 129 23.86 0.70 17.34
CA HIS A 129 24.91 1.58 16.81
C HIS A 129 25.29 2.70 17.78
N LEU A 130 24.46 2.96 18.79
CA LEU A 130 24.69 3.96 19.84
C LEU A 130 25.30 3.37 21.13
N GLY A 131 25.54 2.05 21.18
CA GLY A 131 26.11 1.32 22.32
C GLY A 131 27.52 0.80 22.09
#